data_AF-A0A8U0QIL3-F1
#
_entry.id   AF-A0A8U0QIL3-F1
#
_cell.length_a   1.000
_cell.length_b   1.000
_cell.length_c   1.000
_cell.angle_alpha   90.00
_cell.angle_beta   90.00
_cell.angle_gamma   90.00
#
_symmetry.space_group_name_H-M   'P 1'
#
loop_
_entity.id
_entity.type
_entity.pdbx_description
1 polymer ?
#
loop_
_entity_poly.entity_id
_entity_poly.type
_entity_poly.pdbx_seq_one_letter_code
_entity_poly.pdbx_strand_id
1 'polypeptide(L)'
;MNPWTYRYLQRSLLPHVRPLSLVIYPRPPCIHPRLLNLPPWGEDQKRLVIPESRRASLNKKQQWIDQTLFTRSLLQSSQFITVPVEKFSDVPDCEKFFLEGTTPNLPGILYDGIVKNEGRYKPICQKYNNIYRFATLYDTTNRIPVFSAYTFTGPPTDPRPNQRWMIEPQLEDKHYTRDMMVAGRRLRVEHQATNADYKVKIKGMHLDRGHLFPCSYADDDTMRSTFTLTNAVPQERGFNRGRWSKIECKVRKYLENNCKEAEDQIKAYVVTGAVPNNNKLNKRVNIPDLLWTAYCCKNKLGEWVAGAYWGKNVKGEIVNSNTLGELEKELTSFYKDFKVFPYYCPRKAIQSVEQDETGRNRERVLEGGAGQKRSGKGSMRWREERSMKMVRRTGDELKECDEEDECDCDCDEK
;
A
#
# COMPACT_ATOMS: atom_id res chain seq x y z
N MET A 1 -61.77 -28.64 -36.41
CA MET A 1 -62.22 -27.90 -35.21
C MET A 1 -61.73 -26.46 -35.31
N ASN A 2 -62.39 -25.54 -34.61
CA ASN A 2 -62.18 -24.09 -34.61
C ASN A 2 -61.76 -23.66 -33.15
N PRO A 3 -61.41 -22.40 -32.81
CA PRO A 3 -60.19 -21.67 -33.27
C PRO A 3 -59.65 -20.59 -32.27
N TRP A 4 -58.84 -19.60 -32.76
CA TRP A 4 -58.71 -18.14 -32.39
C TRP A 4 -58.74 -17.69 -30.89
N THR A 5 -57.97 -16.72 -30.34
CA THR A 5 -56.69 -16.01 -30.65
C THR A 5 -56.31 -15.03 -29.51
N TYR A 6 -55.12 -14.41 -29.61
CA TYR A 6 -54.81 -13.00 -29.25
C TYR A 6 -55.99 -12.05 -28.96
N ARG A 7 -55.81 -11.14 -27.99
CA ARG A 7 -56.32 -9.75 -28.01
C ARG A 7 -55.45 -8.78 -27.20
N TYR A 8 -55.67 -7.48 -27.39
CA TYR A 8 -54.84 -6.36 -26.92
C TYR A 8 -55.74 -5.23 -26.36
N LEU A 9 -55.14 -4.28 -25.63
CA LEU A 9 -55.62 -2.92 -25.25
C LEU A 9 -56.58 -2.69 -24.04
N GLN A 10 -56.10 -1.77 -23.19
CA GLN A 10 -56.79 -0.64 -22.51
C GLN A 10 -57.89 -0.86 -21.45
N ARG A 11 -57.50 -0.65 -20.18
CA ARG A 11 -57.91 0.45 -19.25
C ARG A 11 -56.80 0.55 -18.19
N SER A 12 -56.09 1.65 -17.94
CA SER A 12 -56.49 3.04 -17.65
C SER A 12 -57.11 3.22 -16.26
N LEU A 13 -56.25 3.41 -15.25
CA LEU A 13 -56.44 4.30 -14.08
C LEU A 13 -55.09 4.49 -13.34
N LEU A 14 -54.99 5.54 -12.51
CA LEU A 14 -53.74 6.04 -11.89
C LEU A 14 -53.61 5.61 -10.39
N PRO A 15 -52.47 5.86 -9.69
CA PRO A 15 -51.98 4.93 -8.68
C PRO A 15 -52.50 5.15 -7.25
N HIS A 16 -52.51 4.06 -6.47
CA HIS A 16 -52.64 4.13 -5.01
C HIS A 16 -51.34 4.62 -4.35
N VAL A 17 -51.39 5.84 -3.81
CA VAL A 17 -50.41 6.37 -2.87
C VAL A 17 -50.44 5.54 -1.58
N ARG A 18 -49.27 5.12 -1.08
CA ARG A 18 -49.14 4.56 0.29
C ARG A 18 -48.93 5.70 1.29
N PRO A 19 -49.59 5.69 2.46
CA PRO A 19 -49.45 6.76 3.45
C PRO A 19 -48.07 6.76 4.10
N LEU A 20 -47.57 7.96 4.44
CA LEU A 20 -46.37 8.16 5.26
C LEU A 20 -46.72 7.97 6.74
N SER A 21 -46.01 7.08 7.43
CA SER A 21 -46.11 6.94 8.88
C SER A 21 -45.46 8.13 9.57
N LEU A 22 -46.23 8.84 10.41
CA LEU A 22 -45.77 10.01 11.15
C LEU A 22 -44.88 9.57 12.33
N VAL A 23 -43.56 9.75 12.22
CA VAL A 23 -42.63 9.46 13.33
C VAL A 23 -42.57 10.67 14.26
N ILE A 24 -43.05 10.48 15.49
CA ILE A 24 -43.06 11.50 16.54
C ILE A 24 -41.70 11.50 17.24
N TYR A 25 -40.96 12.62 17.15
CA TYR A 25 -39.72 12.80 17.90
C TYR A 25 -40.01 13.15 19.38
N PRO A 26 -39.36 12.48 20.35
CA PRO A 26 -39.48 12.85 21.77
C PRO A 26 -38.76 14.18 22.07
N ARG A 27 -39.29 14.95 23.03
CA ARG A 27 -38.67 16.19 23.51
C ARG A 27 -37.44 15.89 24.40
N PRO A 28 -36.37 16.70 24.34
CA PRO A 28 -35.28 16.63 25.32
C PRO A 28 -35.75 17.15 26.71
N PRO A 29 -35.17 16.64 27.81
CA PRO A 29 -35.50 17.10 29.17
C PRO A 29 -34.88 18.46 29.49
N CYS A 30 -35.54 19.22 30.37
CA CYS A 30 -35.06 20.53 30.85
C CYS A 30 -33.99 20.35 31.94
N ILE A 31 -32.92 21.16 31.90
CA ILE A 31 -31.87 21.19 32.93
C ILE A 31 -32.02 22.46 33.79
N HIS A 32 -32.17 22.26 35.09
CA HIS A 32 -32.15 23.35 36.09
C HIS A 32 -30.70 23.75 36.43
N PRO A 33 -30.34 25.04 36.42
CA PRO A 33 -29.17 25.52 37.14
C PRO A 33 -29.46 25.48 38.65
N ARG A 34 -28.64 24.76 39.43
CA ARG A 34 -28.57 24.95 40.89
C ARG A 34 -27.40 25.85 41.25
N LEU A 35 -27.64 26.75 42.21
CA LEU A 35 -26.64 27.62 42.80
C LEU A 35 -25.61 26.81 43.61
N LEU A 36 -24.34 27.18 43.51
CA LEU A 36 -23.32 26.90 44.53
C LEU A 36 -22.51 28.18 44.79
N ASN A 37 -22.16 28.40 46.06
CA ASN A 37 -21.61 29.65 46.58
C ASN A 37 -20.08 29.65 46.64
N LEU A 38 -19.48 30.83 46.86
CA LEU A 38 -18.32 31.17 47.73
C LEU A 38 -17.60 32.42 47.18
N PRO A 39 -16.89 33.21 48.01
CA PRO A 39 -17.26 33.81 49.30
C PRO A 39 -17.19 35.36 49.26
N PRO A 40 -17.71 36.10 50.27
CA PRO A 40 -17.70 37.57 50.27
C PRO A 40 -16.35 38.17 50.75
N TRP A 41 -15.98 39.33 50.21
CA TRP A 41 -14.89 40.18 50.72
C TRP A 41 -15.22 41.67 50.60
N GLY A 42 -15.11 42.38 51.74
CA GLY A 42 -14.81 43.81 51.88
C GLY A 42 -15.53 44.85 51.02
N GLU A 43 -16.44 45.60 51.64
CA GLU A 43 -16.63 47.02 51.28
C GLU A 43 -15.41 47.83 51.76
N ASP A 44 -14.95 48.80 50.98
CA ASP A 44 -14.44 50.07 51.53
C ASP A 44 -14.53 51.19 50.46
N GLN A 45 -15.28 52.27 50.74
CA GLN A 45 -15.41 53.42 49.84
C GLN A 45 -14.52 54.58 50.29
N LYS A 46 -13.42 54.87 49.58
CA LYS A 46 -12.73 56.16 49.69
C LYS A 46 -12.45 56.79 48.34
N ARG A 47 -13.28 57.78 47.99
CA ARG A 47 -13.12 58.67 46.84
C ARG A 47 -12.16 59.80 47.19
N LEU A 48 -11.00 59.85 46.54
CA LEU A 48 -10.07 60.98 46.60
C LEU A 48 -9.69 61.41 45.18
N VAL A 49 -9.66 62.72 44.94
CA VAL A 49 -9.52 63.34 43.61
C VAL A 49 -8.26 64.17 43.57
N ILE A 50 -7.36 63.90 42.62
CA ILE A 50 -6.24 64.78 42.23
C ILE A 50 -6.14 64.76 40.68
N PRO A 51 -5.86 65.88 39.99
CA PRO A 51 -5.98 65.99 38.53
C PRO A 51 -4.65 65.89 37.76
N GLU A 52 -4.77 65.79 36.44
CA GLU A 52 -3.83 66.22 35.38
C GLU A 52 -2.31 66.10 35.59
N SER A 53 -1.69 65.10 34.96
CA SER A 53 -0.62 65.32 33.96
C SER A 53 -0.10 64.01 33.33
N ARG A 54 0.45 64.11 32.10
CA ARG A 54 1.10 63.05 31.29
C ARG A 54 0.15 61.93 30.81
N ARG A 55 -0.29 61.85 29.54
CA ARG A 55 0.40 61.79 28.21
C ARG A 55 0.71 60.34 27.76
N ALA A 56 -0.19 59.83 26.91
CA ALA A 56 -0.01 58.83 25.83
C ALA A 56 0.15 57.31 26.12
N SER A 57 -0.69 56.53 25.40
CA SER A 57 -0.62 55.07 25.12
C SER A 57 -0.83 54.14 26.35
N LEU A 58 -1.44 52.94 26.28
CA LEU A 58 -1.45 51.92 25.23
C LEU A 58 -2.79 51.14 25.10
N ASN A 59 -3.15 50.87 23.85
CA ASN A 59 -3.74 49.64 23.25
C ASN A 59 -4.25 48.44 24.10
N LYS A 60 -5.31 47.80 23.56
CA LYS A 60 -5.80 46.39 23.75
C LYS A 60 -6.53 45.99 25.06
N LYS A 61 -7.86 45.92 24.99
CA LYS A 61 -8.69 44.67 24.88
C LYS A 61 -10.17 45.08 24.71
N GLN A 62 -10.88 44.64 23.67
CA GLN A 62 -11.66 43.39 23.62
C GLN A 62 -12.70 43.35 24.77
N GLN A 63 -13.99 43.58 24.55
CA GLN A 63 -14.99 42.68 23.94
C GLN A 63 -16.30 43.47 23.68
N TRP A 64 -17.27 43.12 22.81
CA TRP A 64 -17.51 42.00 21.86
C TRP A 64 -18.69 42.41 20.91
N ILE A 65 -18.81 41.80 19.71
CA ILE A 65 -20.06 41.32 19.02
C ILE A 65 -21.23 42.32 18.85
N ASP A 66 -21.79 42.60 17.66
CA ASP A 66 -21.61 42.10 16.27
C ASP A 66 -22.34 43.11 15.31
N GLN A 67 -22.83 42.90 14.06
CA GLN A 67 -22.95 41.75 13.14
C GLN A 67 -22.94 42.18 11.66
N THR A 68 -21.77 42.32 11.03
CA THR A 68 -21.67 42.41 9.54
C THR A 68 -20.29 41.98 9.00
N LEU A 69 -19.65 40.97 9.58
CA LEU A 69 -18.45 40.39 8.98
C LEU A 69 -18.83 39.50 7.80
N PHE A 70 -18.43 39.94 6.60
CA PHE A 70 -18.42 39.13 5.38
C PHE A 70 -17.68 37.82 5.67
N THR A 71 -18.41 36.71 5.73
CA THR A 71 -17.80 35.39 5.82
C THR A 71 -17.09 35.09 4.50
N ARG A 72 -15.79 35.42 4.44
CA ARG A 72 -14.84 34.64 3.64
C ARG A 72 -14.74 33.25 4.24
N SER A 73 -15.83 32.50 4.09
CA SER A 73 -15.74 31.07 3.96
C SER A 73 -14.80 30.83 2.79
N LEU A 74 -13.58 30.42 3.12
CA LEU A 74 -12.89 29.49 2.27
C LEU A 74 -13.71 28.20 2.29
N LEU A 75 -14.77 28.20 1.46
CA LEU A 75 -14.95 27.12 0.52
C LEU A 75 -13.61 26.99 -0.20
N GLN A 76 -12.70 26.23 0.43
CA GLN A 76 -11.53 25.69 -0.21
C GLN A 76 -12.09 24.99 -1.42
N SER A 77 -11.93 25.63 -2.58
CA SER A 77 -12.57 25.17 -3.80
C SER A 77 -12.19 23.72 -3.95
N SER A 78 -13.17 22.82 -3.95
CA SER A 78 -12.98 21.42 -4.27
C SER A 78 -12.71 21.35 -5.78
N GLN A 79 -11.56 21.91 -6.16
CA GLN A 79 -10.87 21.65 -7.41
C GLN A 79 -10.94 20.15 -7.55
N PHE A 80 -11.63 19.70 -8.58
CA PHE A 80 -11.95 18.29 -8.73
C PHE A 80 -10.65 17.59 -9.05
N ILE A 81 -9.91 17.18 -8.00
CA ILE A 81 -8.63 16.46 -8.10
C ILE A 81 -8.89 15.33 -9.08
N THR A 82 -8.39 15.50 -10.29
CA THR A 82 -8.54 14.54 -11.36
C THR A 82 -7.77 13.32 -10.91
N VAL A 83 -8.42 12.16 -10.94
CA VAL A 83 -7.74 10.89 -10.73
C VAL A 83 -7.79 10.18 -12.09
N PRO A 84 -6.68 9.65 -12.63
CA PRO A 84 -5.31 9.65 -12.09
C PRO A 84 -4.77 11.07 -11.83
N VAL A 85 -4.06 11.22 -10.72
CA VAL A 85 -3.57 12.51 -10.20
C VAL A 85 -2.35 12.99 -10.96
N GLU A 86 -2.07 14.29 -10.95
CA GLU A 86 -0.85 14.82 -11.58
C GLU A 86 0.38 14.43 -10.75
N LYS A 87 0.26 14.49 -9.42
CA LYS A 87 1.28 14.09 -8.43
C LYS A 87 0.63 13.40 -7.24
N PHE A 88 1.35 12.45 -6.62
CA PHE A 88 0.84 11.78 -5.41
C PHE A 88 0.62 12.74 -4.22
N SER A 89 1.39 13.82 -4.14
CA SER A 89 1.26 14.88 -3.12
C SER A 89 0.06 15.82 -3.33
N ASP A 90 -0.65 15.73 -4.46
CA ASP A 90 -1.95 16.42 -4.63
C ASP A 90 -3.05 15.81 -3.72
N VAL A 91 -2.80 14.62 -3.16
CA VAL A 91 -3.67 13.91 -2.22
C VAL A 91 -2.88 13.61 -0.94
N PRO A 92 -3.05 14.39 0.15
CA PRO A 92 -2.25 14.23 1.38
C PRO A 92 -2.34 12.85 2.06
N ASP A 93 -3.38 12.06 1.82
CA ASP A 93 -3.46 10.67 2.29
C ASP A 93 -2.61 9.70 1.47
N CYS A 94 -2.32 10.04 0.22
CA CYS A 94 -1.57 9.25 -0.74
C CYS A 94 -0.05 9.47 -0.61
N GLU A 95 0.34 10.70 -0.27
CA GLU A 95 1.72 11.06 0.11
C GLU A 95 2.23 10.22 1.28
N LYS A 96 1.37 9.84 2.23
CA LYS A 96 1.70 9.00 3.40
C LYS A 96 2.18 7.60 3.06
N PHE A 97 1.94 7.09 1.84
CA PHE A 97 2.48 5.81 1.39
C PHE A 97 3.95 5.89 0.95
N PHE A 98 4.50 7.09 0.86
CA PHE A 98 5.89 7.37 0.54
C PHE A 98 6.65 7.83 1.79
N LEU A 99 7.88 7.34 1.93
CA LEU A 99 8.74 7.67 3.06
C LEU A 99 9.12 9.16 2.99
N GLU A 100 8.67 9.93 3.98
CA GLU A 100 8.76 11.40 4.01
C GLU A 100 8.20 12.06 2.73
N GLY A 101 7.11 11.49 2.18
CA GLY A 101 6.48 11.94 0.93
C GLY A 101 7.30 11.70 -0.34
N THR A 102 8.52 11.17 -0.21
CA THR A 102 9.48 11.08 -1.33
C THR A 102 9.18 9.86 -2.20
N THR A 103 8.76 10.12 -3.43
CA THR A 103 8.51 9.09 -4.45
C THR A 103 9.80 8.45 -4.97
N PRO A 104 9.77 7.19 -5.43
CA PRO A 104 10.86 6.61 -6.22
C PRO A 104 11.23 7.48 -7.43
N ASN A 105 12.52 7.69 -7.65
CA ASN A 105 13.04 8.42 -8.81
C ASN A 105 13.47 7.44 -9.91
N LEU A 106 12.76 7.53 -11.05
CA LEU A 106 12.89 6.76 -12.28
C LEU A 106 13.07 7.75 -13.46
N PRO A 107 14.30 8.21 -13.74
CA PRO A 107 14.56 9.17 -14.81
C PRO A 107 13.91 8.79 -16.16
N GLY A 108 13.18 9.74 -16.75
CA GLY A 108 12.38 9.53 -17.96
C GLY A 108 10.96 9.00 -17.73
N ILE A 109 10.60 8.59 -16.51
CA ILE A 109 9.26 8.14 -16.12
C ILE A 109 8.67 9.02 -15.01
N LEU A 110 9.32 9.08 -13.85
CA LEU A 110 8.93 9.84 -12.66
C LEU A 110 10.19 10.39 -12.01
N TYR A 111 10.27 11.69 -11.74
CA TYR A 111 11.41 12.27 -11.04
C TYR A 111 10.96 13.48 -10.22
N ASP A 112 11.28 13.47 -8.94
CA ASP A 112 10.88 14.42 -7.89
C ASP A 112 9.35 14.61 -7.85
N GLY A 113 8.63 13.49 -7.77
CA GLY A 113 7.15 13.44 -7.79
C GLY A 113 6.49 13.80 -9.13
N ILE A 114 7.25 14.27 -10.13
CA ILE A 114 6.72 14.76 -11.41
C ILE A 114 6.90 13.70 -12.50
N VAL A 115 5.78 13.22 -13.06
CA VAL A 115 5.74 12.32 -14.22
C VAL A 115 6.30 13.01 -15.48
N LYS A 116 7.03 12.27 -16.33
CA LYS A 116 7.67 12.82 -17.55
C LYS A 116 6.92 12.49 -18.84
N ASN A 117 5.92 11.61 -18.80
CA ASN A 117 4.99 11.36 -19.89
C ASN A 117 3.60 11.05 -19.32
N GLU A 118 2.84 12.11 -19.02
CA GLU A 118 1.48 12.06 -18.44
C GLU A 118 0.47 11.37 -19.37
N GLY A 119 0.73 11.29 -20.68
CA GLY A 119 -0.11 10.55 -21.62
C GLY A 119 -0.07 9.03 -21.39
N ARG A 120 1.03 8.52 -20.84
CA ARG A 120 1.27 7.09 -20.61
C ARG A 120 1.28 6.70 -19.13
N TYR A 121 1.99 7.45 -18.30
CA TYR A 121 2.18 7.12 -16.89
C TYR A 121 1.19 7.88 -16.05
N LYS A 122 0.45 7.15 -15.22
CA LYS A 122 -0.68 7.64 -14.45
C LYS A 122 -0.45 7.36 -12.95
N PRO A 123 -0.23 8.39 -12.12
CA PRO A 123 -0.29 8.28 -10.67
C PRO A 123 -1.71 7.97 -10.20
N ILE A 124 -1.87 6.92 -9.40
CA ILE A 124 -3.16 6.45 -8.88
C ILE A 124 -3.05 6.36 -7.36
N CYS A 125 -3.88 7.14 -6.69
CA CYS A 125 -4.11 7.02 -5.25
C CYS A 125 -5.28 6.07 -5.06
N GLN A 126 -4.97 4.81 -4.74
CA GLN A 126 -5.88 3.67 -4.79
C GLN A 126 -6.92 3.81 -3.68
N LYS A 127 -8.18 4.02 -4.06
CA LYS A 127 -9.26 4.38 -3.12
C LYS A 127 -10.31 3.28 -3.08
N TYR A 128 -10.64 2.81 -1.88
CA TYR A 128 -11.62 1.75 -1.65
C TYR A 128 -12.41 2.00 -0.37
N ASN A 129 -13.75 1.88 -0.47
CA ASN A 129 -14.72 2.25 0.56
C ASN A 129 -14.47 3.65 1.14
N ASN A 130 -14.28 4.62 0.24
CA ASN A 130 -13.94 6.02 0.49
C ASN A 130 -12.58 6.32 1.14
N ILE A 131 -11.75 5.32 1.42
CA ILE A 131 -10.45 5.48 2.07
C ILE A 131 -9.33 5.19 1.05
N TYR A 132 -8.29 6.02 1.03
CA TYR A 132 -7.07 5.74 0.26
C TYR A 132 -6.26 4.64 0.96
N ARG A 133 -5.83 3.62 0.22
CA ARG A 133 -5.23 2.39 0.78
C ARG A 133 -3.77 2.17 0.40
N PHE A 134 -3.36 2.62 -0.78
CA PHE A 134 -1.98 2.60 -1.28
C PHE A 134 -1.82 3.52 -2.48
N ALA A 135 -0.58 3.69 -2.97
CA ALA A 135 -0.27 4.42 -4.20
C ALA A 135 0.23 3.47 -5.29
N THR A 136 -0.06 3.78 -6.55
CA THR A 136 0.44 3.04 -7.73
C THR A 136 0.83 4.02 -8.83
N LEU A 137 2.01 3.84 -9.44
CA LEU A 137 2.33 4.46 -10.73
C LEU A 137 2.02 3.46 -11.85
N TYR A 138 1.07 3.77 -12.72
CA TYR A 138 0.56 2.83 -13.73
C TYR A 138 0.96 3.21 -15.16
N ASP A 139 1.38 2.23 -15.97
CA ASP A 139 1.71 2.41 -17.40
C ASP A 139 0.54 1.97 -18.27
N THR A 140 -0.24 2.90 -18.81
CA THR A 140 -1.46 2.59 -19.59
C THR A 140 -1.17 1.93 -20.95
N THR A 141 0.02 2.14 -21.51
CA THR A 141 0.47 1.54 -22.78
C THR A 141 0.83 0.06 -22.60
N ASN A 142 1.42 -0.28 -21.45
CA ASN A 142 1.71 -1.67 -21.08
C ASN A 142 0.58 -2.34 -20.28
N ARG A 143 -0.34 -1.56 -19.70
CA ARG A 143 -1.43 -2.01 -18.82
C ARG A 143 -0.94 -2.77 -17.59
N ILE A 144 0.19 -2.36 -17.03
CA ILE A 144 0.72 -2.86 -15.76
C ILE A 144 1.19 -1.70 -14.87
N PRO A 145 1.23 -1.88 -13.54
CA PRO A 145 1.96 -0.97 -12.67
C PRO A 145 3.45 -0.97 -12.99
N VAL A 146 4.06 0.20 -12.88
CA VAL A 146 5.52 0.39 -12.77
C VAL A 146 5.94 0.05 -11.34
N PHE A 147 5.22 0.60 -10.36
CA PHE A 147 5.31 0.22 -8.95
C PHE A 147 3.98 0.47 -8.21
N SER A 148 3.78 -0.25 -7.09
CA SER A 148 2.89 0.13 -5.99
C SER A 148 3.72 0.45 -4.75
N ALA A 149 3.34 1.49 -4.02
CA ALA A 149 3.95 1.92 -2.76
C ALA A 149 2.90 1.94 -1.63
N TYR A 150 3.25 1.39 -0.48
CA TYR A 150 2.33 1.14 0.63
C TYR A 150 3.06 1.10 1.98
N THR A 151 2.32 1.36 3.06
CA THR A 151 2.80 1.21 4.43
C THR A 151 2.37 -0.14 5.00
N PHE A 152 3.34 -0.92 5.48
CA PHE A 152 3.07 -2.12 6.29
C PHE A 152 3.01 -1.74 7.78
N THR A 153 1.89 -2.06 8.43
CA THR A 153 1.62 -1.70 9.84
C THR A 153 1.35 -2.91 10.75
N GLY A 154 1.41 -4.13 10.22
CA GLY A 154 1.19 -5.36 10.97
C GLY A 154 0.76 -6.54 10.08
N PRO A 155 0.76 -7.77 10.61
CA PRO A 155 0.23 -8.94 9.90
C PRO A 155 -1.26 -8.78 9.58
N PRO A 156 -1.77 -9.48 8.54
CA PRO A 156 -3.20 -9.65 8.34
C PRO A 156 -3.84 -10.39 9.52
N THR A 157 -4.94 -9.85 10.05
CA THR A 157 -5.81 -10.54 11.01
C THR A 157 -6.81 -11.50 10.36
N ASP A 158 -7.04 -11.33 9.07
CA ASP A 158 -8.13 -11.96 8.32
C ASP A 158 -7.63 -13.01 7.31
N PRO A 159 -8.43 -14.04 6.98
CA PRO A 159 -8.15 -14.93 5.87
C PRO A 159 -8.34 -14.20 4.53
N ARG A 160 -7.65 -14.68 3.48
CA ARG A 160 -7.74 -14.12 2.13
C ARG A 160 -9.21 -14.00 1.65
N PRO A 161 -9.71 -12.81 1.29
CA PRO A 161 -11.09 -12.63 0.89
C PRO A 161 -11.32 -13.19 -0.53
N ASN A 162 -12.51 -13.75 -0.74
CA ASN A 162 -13.05 -14.01 -2.08
C ASN A 162 -13.48 -12.69 -2.75
N GLN A 163 -12.49 -11.84 -3.03
CA GLN A 163 -12.69 -10.50 -3.58
C GLN A 163 -12.71 -10.55 -5.12
N ARG A 164 -13.71 -9.90 -5.72
CA ARG A 164 -13.79 -9.78 -7.17
C ARG A 164 -12.83 -8.71 -7.67
N TRP A 165 -12.00 -9.07 -8.65
CA TRP A 165 -11.01 -8.18 -9.26
C TRP A 165 -11.62 -6.89 -9.84
N MET A 166 -11.09 -5.76 -9.41
CA MET A 166 -11.55 -4.39 -9.68
C MET A 166 -10.71 -3.69 -10.76
N ILE A 167 -11.14 -2.50 -11.13
CA ILE A 167 -10.49 -1.56 -12.05
C ILE A 167 -10.59 -0.14 -11.48
N GLU A 168 -9.80 0.77 -12.05
CA GLU A 168 -9.86 2.21 -11.82
C GLU A 168 -10.71 2.86 -12.93
N PRO A 169 -12.03 3.04 -12.75
CA PRO A 169 -12.92 3.54 -13.82
C PRO A 169 -12.52 4.93 -14.34
N GLN A 170 -11.88 5.73 -13.50
CA GLN A 170 -11.36 7.06 -13.78
C GLN A 170 -10.18 7.09 -14.78
N LEU A 171 -9.55 5.94 -15.06
CA LEU A 171 -8.61 5.81 -16.19
C LEU A 171 -9.31 5.80 -17.56
N GLU A 172 -10.61 5.50 -17.60
CA GLU A 172 -11.40 5.43 -18.84
C GLU A 172 -12.28 6.67 -19.04
N ASP A 173 -12.87 7.20 -17.96
CA ASP A 173 -13.52 8.51 -17.95
C ASP A 173 -13.36 9.19 -16.58
N LYS A 174 -12.75 10.38 -16.58
CA LYS A 174 -12.52 11.25 -15.40
C LYS A 174 -13.80 11.66 -14.65
N HIS A 175 -14.98 11.45 -15.24
CA HIS A 175 -16.27 11.73 -14.62
C HIS A 175 -16.80 10.58 -13.74
N TYR A 176 -16.10 9.44 -13.68
CA TYR A 176 -16.40 8.36 -12.73
C TYR A 176 -16.00 8.70 -11.28
N THR A 177 -16.52 7.92 -10.34
CA THR A 177 -16.09 7.92 -8.93
C THR A 177 -14.61 7.56 -8.81
N ARG A 178 -13.91 8.16 -7.84
CA ARG A 178 -12.49 7.88 -7.54
C ARG A 178 -12.25 6.51 -6.90
N ASP A 179 -13.30 5.86 -6.41
CA ASP A 179 -13.21 4.54 -5.78
C ASP A 179 -13.16 3.43 -6.83
N MET A 180 -12.23 2.49 -6.63
CA MET A 180 -12.05 1.32 -7.48
C MET A 180 -13.32 0.46 -7.51
N MET A 181 -13.66 -0.08 -8.69
CA MET A 181 -14.92 -0.82 -8.87
C MET A 181 -14.77 -2.05 -9.75
N VAL A 182 -15.69 -3.01 -9.60
CA VAL A 182 -15.77 -4.15 -10.51
C VAL A 182 -16.37 -3.71 -11.84
N ALA A 183 -15.62 -3.83 -12.93
CA ALA A 183 -16.02 -3.40 -14.27
C ALA A 183 -17.41 -3.93 -14.68
N GLY A 184 -18.35 -3.02 -14.97
CA GLY A 184 -19.68 -3.34 -15.47
C GLY A 184 -19.67 -3.81 -16.92
N ARG A 185 -20.61 -4.68 -17.32
CA ARG A 185 -20.66 -5.33 -18.65
C ARG A 185 -20.70 -4.37 -19.86
N ARG A 186 -21.01 -3.09 -19.67
CA ARG A 186 -21.11 -2.05 -20.71
C ARG A 186 -19.93 -1.08 -20.73
N LEU A 187 -19.04 -1.11 -19.74
CA LEU A 187 -17.89 -0.21 -19.69
C LEU A 187 -16.82 -0.70 -20.67
N ARG A 188 -16.42 0.18 -21.59
CA ARG A 188 -15.23 -0.04 -22.44
C ARG A 188 -14.00 0.29 -21.59
N VAL A 189 -13.06 -0.64 -21.51
CA VAL A 189 -11.87 -0.52 -20.65
C VAL A 189 -10.64 -0.69 -21.53
N GLU A 190 -9.97 0.42 -21.85
CA GLU A 190 -8.92 0.52 -22.86
C GLU A 190 -7.56 0.85 -22.27
N HIS A 191 -7.50 1.68 -21.22
CA HIS A 191 -6.26 2.22 -20.65
C HIS A 191 -5.64 1.32 -19.58
N GLN A 192 -6.35 0.28 -19.14
CA GLN A 192 -5.88 -0.69 -18.14
C GLN A 192 -6.21 -2.14 -18.49
N ALA A 193 -5.66 -3.06 -17.70
CA ALA A 193 -5.91 -4.50 -17.80
C ALA A 193 -7.33 -4.88 -17.34
N THR A 194 -7.90 -5.94 -17.93
CA THR A 194 -9.26 -6.40 -17.62
C THR A 194 -9.29 -7.87 -17.17
N ASN A 195 -10.38 -8.26 -16.52
CA ASN A 195 -10.67 -9.65 -16.19
C ASN A 195 -10.83 -10.59 -17.41
N ALA A 196 -10.85 -10.06 -18.64
CA ALA A 196 -10.85 -10.87 -19.85
C ALA A 196 -9.42 -11.20 -20.33
N ASP A 197 -8.47 -10.28 -20.14
CA ASP A 197 -7.09 -10.48 -20.60
C ASP A 197 -6.43 -11.68 -19.89
N TYR A 198 -6.68 -11.83 -18.59
CA TYR A 198 -6.25 -12.95 -17.74
C TYR A 198 -7.07 -14.25 -17.92
N LYS A 199 -7.90 -14.37 -18.95
CA LYS A 199 -8.58 -15.64 -19.31
C LYS A 199 -7.97 -16.33 -20.52
N VAL A 200 -7.04 -15.68 -21.22
CA VAL A 200 -6.38 -16.25 -22.39
C VAL A 200 -5.32 -17.27 -21.96
N LYS A 201 -5.39 -18.47 -22.54
CA LYS A 201 -4.37 -19.52 -22.36
C LYS A 201 -3.26 -19.31 -23.40
N ILE A 202 -2.01 -19.23 -22.95
CA ILE A 202 -0.82 -19.23 -23.82
C ILE A 202 -0.20 -20.64 -23.74
N LYS A 203 0.17 -21.22 -24.89
CA LYS A 203 0.79 -22.56 -24.90
C LYS A 203 2.16 -22.51 -24.21
N GLY A 204 2.31 -23.31 -23.15
CA GLY A 204 3.56 -23.38 -22.37
C GLY A 204 3.76 -22.27 -21.33
N MET A 205 2.81 -21.34 -21.16
CA MET A 205 2.89 -20.30 -20.12
C MET A 205 1.62 -20.30 -19.27
N HIS A 206 1.79 -20.48 -17.96
CA HIS A 206 0.72 -20.34 -16.97
C HIS A 206 0.95 -19.05 -16.20
N LEU A 207 0.09 -18.06 -16.43
CA LEU A 207 0.18 -16.74 -15.82
C LEU A 207 -0.98 -16.53 -14.84
N ASP A 208 -0.65 -16.17 -13.61
CA ASP A 208 -1.61 -15.73 -12.60
C ASP A 208 -1.60 -14.18 -12.50
N ARG A 209 -2.48 -13.62 -11.65
CA ARG A 209 -2.48 -12.19 -11.32
C ARG A 209 -1.56 -11.98 -10.11
N GLY A 210 -0.27 -11.78 -10.37
CA GLY A 210 0.70 -11.40 -9.35
C GLY A 210 0.37 -10.02 -8.81
N HIS A 211 0.36 -9.84 -7.50
CA HIS A 211 0.09 -8.55 -6.85
C HIS A 211 1.41 -7.81 -6.63
N LEU A 212 1.40 -6.47 -6.61
CA LEU A 212 2.56 -5.67 -6.19
C LEU A 212 2.45 -5.27 -4.71
N PHE A 213 1.28 -4.80 -4.27
CA PHE A 213 0.91 -4.82 -2.85
C PHE A 213 0.22 -6.15 -2.55
N PRO A 214 0.85 -7.10 -1.82
CA PRO A 214 0.26 -8.41 -1.58
C PRO A 214 -0.90 -8.32 -0.59
N CYS A 215 -1.93 -9.16 -0.77
CA CYS A 215 -3.04 -9.23 0.18
C CYS A 215 -2.57 -9.67 1.59
N SER A 216 -1.48 -10.46 1.68
CA SER A 216 -0.87 -10.93 2.92
C SER A 216 -0.16 -9.83 3.76
N TYR A 217 -0.26 -8.55 3.37
CA TYR A 217 0.40 -7.40 4.01
C TYR A 217 -0.61 -6.39 4.61
N ALA A 218 -1.90 -6.72 4.62
CA ALA A 218 -2.98 -5.78 4.91
C ALA A 218 -4.17 -6.48 5.60
N ASP A 219 -5.01 -5.73 6.29
CA ASP A 219 -6.22 -6.16 7.00
C ASP A 219 -7.52 -5.83 6.23
N ASP A 220 -8.61 -6.55 6.53
CA ASP A 220 -10.00 -6.29 6.06
C ASP A 220 -10.14 -5.58 4.67
N ASP A 221 -10.63 -4.33 4.63
CA ASP A 221 -10.85 -3.58 3.40
C ASP A 221 -9.54 -3.21 2.70
N THR A 222 -8.45 -3.02 3.44
CA THR A 222 -7.13 -2.75 2.87
C THR A 222 -6.67 -3.96 2.07
N MET A 223 -6.84 -5.17 2.62
CA MET A 223 -6.62 -6.44 1.92
C MET A 223 -7.50 -6.55 0.67
N ARG A 224 -8.80 -6.24 0.77
CA ARG A 224 -9.73 -6.24 -0.39
C ARG A 224 -9.28 -5.28 -1.50
N SER A 225 -8.76 -4.11 -1.15
CA SER A 225 -8.31 -3.11 -2.14
C SER A 225 -7.13 -3.57 -2.99
N THR A 226 -6.31 -4.52 -2.52
CA THR A 226 -5.18 -5.06 -3.28
C THR A 226 -5.61 -5.77 -4.57
N PHE A 227 -6.86 -6.23 -4.65
CA PHE A 227 -7.44 -6.93 -5.80
C PHE A 227 -7.94 -5.96 -6.92
N THR A 228 -7.30 -4.82 -7.13
CA THR A 228 -7.49 -3.99 -8.33
C THR A 228 -6.48 -4.39 -9.42
N LEU A 229 -6.91 -4.44 -10.69
CA LEU A 229 -6.04 -4.85 -11.81
C LEU A 229 -4.94 -3.83 -12.12
N THR A 230 -4.99 -2.62 -11.56
CA THR A 230 -3.86 -1.69 -11.59
C THR A 230 -2.75 -2.06 -10.61
N ASN A 231 -3.00 -2.89 -9.61
CA ASN A 231 -2.00 -3.41 -8.66
C ASN A 231 -1.40 -4.75 -9.11
N ALA A 232 -1.71 -5.23 -10.32
CA ALA A 232 -1.39 -6.59 -10.73
C ALA A 232 -0.63 -6.70 -12.06
N VAL A 233 0.16 -7.76 -12.19
CA VAL A 233 0.92 -8.15 -13.39
C VAL A 233 0.61 -9.59 -13.81
N PRO A 234 0.84 -9.97 -15.07
CA PRO A 234 0.89 -11.37 -15.50
C PRO A 234 2.18 -12.02 -14.96
N GLN A 235 2.08 -12.70 -13.83
CA GLN A 235 3.23 -13.36 -13.19
C GLN A 235 3.21 -14.86 -13.49
N GLU A 236 4.37 -15.46 -13.78
CA GLU A 236 4.50 -16.91 -13.97
C GLU A 236 4.04 -17.63 -12.71
N ARG A 237 3.17 -18.64 -12.86
CA ARG A 237 2.48 -19.31 -11.75
C ARG A 237 3.44 -19.96 -10.74
N GLY A 238 4.47 -20.66 -11.22
CA GLY A 238 5.48 -21.29 -10.37
C GLY A 238 6.34 -20.26 -9.64
N PHE A 239 6.65 -19.13 -10.28
CA PHE A 239 7.30 -18.00 -9.61
C PHE A 239 6.40 -17.36 -8.55
N ASN A 240 5.17 -16.97 -8.91
CA ASN A 240 4.16 -16.34 -8.04
C ASN A 240 3.90 -17.17 -6.77
N ARG A 241 3.43 -18.41 -6.93
CA ARG A 241 3.02 -19.26 -5.80
C ARG A 241 4.20 -19.89 -5.06
N GLY A 242 5.34 -20.05 -5.75
CA GLY A 242 6.54 -20.64 -5.19
C GLY A 242 7.47 -19.59 -4.59
N ARG A 243 8.55 -19.24 -5.31
CA ARG A 243 9.62 -18.41 -4.75
C ARG A 243 9.15 -17.01 -4.36
N TRP A 244 8.22 -16.40 -5.11
CA TRP A 244 7.71 -15.06 -4.81
C TRP A 244 6.87 -15.04 -3.53
N SER A 245 5.92 -15.95 -3.34
CA SER A 245 5.22 -16.15 -2.06
C SER A 245 6.19 -16.39 -0.89
N LYS A 246 7.21 -17.26 -1.06
CA LYS A 246 8.25 -17.47 -0.03
C LYS A 246 9.08 -16.17 0.24
N ILE A 247 9.26 -15.25 -0.72
CA ILE A 247 9.87 -13.91 -0.47
C ILE A 247 8.90 -13.02 0.28
N GLU A 248 7.65 -12.90 -0.18
CA GLU A 248 6.61 -12.07 0.45
C GLU A 248 6.47 -12.43 1.94
N CYS A 249 6.50 -13.72 2.27
CA CYS A 249 6.47 -14.16 3.66
C CYS A 249 7.76 -13.87 4.44
N LYS A 250 8.95 -14.01 3.83
CA LYS A 250 10.24 -13.67 4.46
C LYS A 250 10.37 -12.17 4.73
N VAL A 251 9.98 -11.32 3.78
CA VAL A 251 9.94 -9.86 3.98
C VAL A 251 8.92 -9.51 5.06
N ARG A 252 7.70 -10.05 5.02
CA ARG A 252 6.67 -9.80 6.06
C ARG A 252 7.20 -10.13 7.47
N LYS A 253 7.73 -11.35 7.68
CA LYS A 253 8.35 -11.76 8.95
C LYS A 253 9.51 -10.84 9.36
N TYR A 254 10.26 -10.29 8.40
CA TYR A 254 11.32 -9.32 8.69
C TYR A 254 10.76 -7.98 9.19
N LEU A 255 9.76 -7.43 8.51
CA LEU A 255 9.13 -6.16 8.90
C LEU A 255 8.46 -6.27 10.29
N GLU A 256 7.76 -7.37 10.56
CA GLU A 256 7.12 -7.66 11.84
C GLU A 256 8.08 -7.66 13.03
N ASN A 257 9.30 -8.18 12.82
CA ASN A 257 10.30 -8.30 13.89
C ASN A 257 11.17 -7.04 14.03
N ASN A 258 11.50 -6.37 12.92
CA ASN A 258 12.54 -5.33 12.90
C ASN A 258 12.01 -3.91 12.70
N CYS A 259 10.88 -3.70 12.03
CA CYS A 259 10.37 -2.37 11.69
C CYS A 259 9.41 -1.82 12.74
N LYS A 260 9.90 -1.59 13.95
CA LYS A 260 9.11 -1.14 15.09
C LYS A 260 9.58 0.20 15.64
N GLU A 261 8.67 1.14 15.79
CA GLU A 261 8.89 2.41 16.49
C GLU A 261 8.88 2.18 18.02
N ALA A 262 9.10 3.23 18.83
CA ALA A 262 9.44 3.10 20.26
C ALA A 262 8.33 2.42 21.11
N GLU A 263 7.08 2.56 20.69
CA GLU A 263 5.86 2.03 21.31
C GLU A 263 5.52 0.59 20.84
N ASP A 264 6.49 -0.14 20.29
CA ASP A 264 6.33 -1.45 19.60
C ASP A 264 5.43 -1.42 18.34
N GLN A 265 4.95 -0.23 17.93
CA GLN A 265 4.16 -0.05 16.72
C GLN A 265 4.97 -0.42 15.47
N ILE A 266 4.46 -1.37 14.69
CA ILE A 266 5.05 -1.76 13.40
C ILE A 266 4.78 -0.66 12.38
N LYS A 267 5.82 -0.25 11.65
CA LYS A 267 5.70 0.69 10.53
C LYS A 267 6.87 0.56 9.55
N ALA A 268 6.58 0.16 8.32
CA ALA A 268 7.53 0.14 7.23
C ALA A 268 6.94 0.72 5.95
N TYR A 269 7.78 1.36 5.14
CA TYR A 269 7.42 1.78 3.79
C TYR A 269 7.96 0.74 2.82
N VAL A 270 7.09 0.24 1.94
CA VAL A 270 7.42 -0.82 0.98
C VAL A 270 7.06 -0.35 -0.42
N VAL A 271 7.94 -0.58 -1.37
CA VAL A 271 7.71 -0.33 -2.79
C VAL A 271 8.02 -1.61 -3.56
N THR A 272 7.04 -2.10 -4.29
CA THR A 272 7.14 -3.27 -5.15
C THR A 272 6.83 -2.86 -6.58
N GLY A 273 7.56 -3.38 -7.55
CA GLY A 273 7.45 -2.97 -8.94
C GLY A 273 7.83 -4.03 -9.96
N ALA A 274 7.68 -3.66 -11.23
CA ALA A 274 7.87 -4.56 -12.36
C ALA A 274 8.64 -3.87 -13.49
N VAL A 275 9.46 -4.66 -14.20
CA VAL A 275 10.17 -4.23 -15.42
C VAL A 275 9.48 -4.85 -16.62
N PRO A 276 8.96 -4.06 -17.59
CA PRO A 276 8.22 -4.59 -18.74
C PRO A 276 9.13 -5.36 -19.71
N ASN A 277 8.62 -6.44 -20.31
CA ASN A 277 9.24 -7.11 -21.46
C ASN A 277 8.52 -6.71 -22.77
N ASN A 278 8.89 -7.28 -23.92
CA ASN A 278 8.18 -7.14 -25.20
C ASN A 278 6.93 -8.07 -25.30
N ASN A 279 6.83 -9.08 -24.44
CA ASN A 279 5.77 -10.08 -24.44
C ASN A 279 4.43 -9.50 -23.91
N LYS A 280 3.29 -9.91 -24.49
CA LYS A 280 1.96 -9.42 -24.09
C LYS A 280 0.88 -10.51 -23.99
N LEU A 281 0.30 -10.65 -22.80
CA LEU A 281 -0.91 -11.43 -22.53
C LEU A 281 -2.11 -10.78 -23.24
N ASN A 282 -2.92 -11.61 -23.91
CA ASN A 282 -4.03 -11.20 -24.78
C ASN A 282 -3.64 -10.12 -25.82
N LYS A 283 -2.35 -10.03 -26.21
CA LYS A 283 -1.78 -8.91 -27.00
C LYS A 283 -1.97 -7.50 -26.39
N ARG A 284 -2.51 -7.39 -25.16
CA ARG A 284 -2.92 -6.11 -24.52
C ARG A 284 -2.12 -5.75 -23.28
N VAL A 285 -1.84 -6.73 -22.41
CA VAL A 285 -1.21 -6.54 -21.10
C VAL A 285 0.21 -7.05 -21.15
N ASN A 286 1.18 -6.24 -20.73
CA ASN A 286 2.59 -6.59 -20.71
C ASN A 286 2.86 -7.73 -19.73
N ILE A 287 3.66 -8.71 -20.14
CA ILE A 287 4.21 -9.74 -19.26
C ILE A 287 5.60 -9.24 -18.85
N PRO A 288 5.80 -8.77 -17.60
CA PRO A 288 7.08 -8.21 -17.18
C PRO A 288 8.20 -9.24 -17.23
N ASP A 289 9.44 -8.77 -17.40
CA ASP A 289 10.64 -9.61 -17.39
C ASP A 289 11.10 -9.92 -15.96
N LEU A 290 10.96 -8.95 -15.06
CA LEU A 290 11.47 -8.98 -13.69
C LEU A 290 10.51 -8.29 -12.73
N LEU A 291 10.33 -8.86 -11.54
CA LEU A 291 9.65 -8.24 -10.41
C LEU A 291 10.67 -7.91 -9.32
N TRP A 292 10.42 -6.84 -8.57
CA TRP A 292 11.27 -6.40 -7.46
C TRP A 292 10.43 -5.85 -6.31
N THR A 293 10.93 -5.98 -5.09
CA THR A 293 10.39 -5.34 -3.88
C THR A 293 11.52 -4.81 -3.01
N ALA A 294 11.31 -3.67 -2.38
CA ALA A 294 12.24 -3.09 -1.41
C ALA A 294 11.47 -2.38 -0.31
N TYR A 295 12.07 -2.34 0.88
CA TYR A 295 11.51 -1.74 2.08
C TYR A 295 12.52 -0.84 2.79
N CYS A 296 12.00 0.15 3.51
CA CYS A 296 12.78 0.96 4.46
C CYS A 296 11.90 1.34 5.66
N CYS A 297 12.48 1.27 6.85
CA CYS A 297 11.80 1.53 8.12
C CYS A 297 12.79 1.92 9.22
N LYS A 298 12.29 2.26 10.41
CA LYS A 298 13.12 2.36 11.62
C LYS A 298 13.01 1.11 12.47
N ASN A 299 14.10 0.75 13.14
CA ASN A 299 14.10 -0.25 14.20
C ASN A 299 13.81 0.38 15.57
N LYS A 300 13.72 -0.46 16.62
CA LYS A 300 13.46 -0.02 18.00
C LYS A 300 14.51 0.94 18.58
N LEU A 301 15.70 0.98 17.99
CA LEU A 301 16.79 1.90 18.38
C LEU A 301 16.69 3.25 17.65
N GLY A 302 15.70 3.41 16.75
CA GLY A 302 15.48 4.58 15.91
C GLY A 302 16.33 4.62 14.64
N GLU A 303 17.10 3.56 14.37
CA GLU A 303 18.02 3.46 13.23
C GLU A 303 17.28 3.05 11.96
N TRP A 304 17.72 3.57 10.82
CA TRP A 304 17.16 3.17 9.53
C TRP A 304 17.66 1.80 9.09
N VAL A 305 16.74 0.93 8.70
CA VAL A 305 17.03 -0.40 8.15
C VAL A 305 16.30 -0.55 6.81
N ALA A 306 16.92 -1.23 5.85
CA ALA A 306 16.40 -1.39 4.50
C ALA A 306 16.92 -2.68 3.83
N GLY A 307 16.15 -3.21 2.87
CA GLY A 307 16.51 -4.41 2.12
C GLY A 307 15.69 -4.56 0.85
N ALA A 308 16.11 -5.48 -0.02
CA ALA A 308 15.49 -5.68 -1.32
C ALA A 308 15.57 -7.12 -1.83
N TYR A 309 14.64 -7.46 -2.71
CA TYR A 309 14.56 -8.74 -3.42
C TYR A 309 14.11 -8.48 -4.86
N TRP A 310 14.65 -9.21 -5.84
CA TRP A 310 14.16 -9.21 -7.22
C TRP A 310 14.39 -10.55 -7.89
N GLY A 311 13.62 -10.83 -8.94
CA GLY A 311 13.76 -12.03 -9.75
C GLY A 311 13.04 -11.92 -11.07
N LYS A 312 13.54 -12.65 -12.07
CA LYS A 312 12.89 -12.80 -13.37
C LYS A 312 11.57 -13.54 -13.23
N ASN A 313 10.63 -13.16 -14.07
CA ASN A 313 9.26 -13.65 -14.11
C ASN A 313 9.16 -15.03 -14.79
N VAL A 314 9.93 -16.01 -14.28
CA VAL A 314 10.14 -17.33 -14.90
C VAL A 314 10.07 -18.45 -13.87
N LYS A 315 9.62 -19.63 -14.31
CA LYS A 315 9.53 -20.80 -13.44
C LYS A 315 10.91 -21.24 -12.98
N GLY A 316 11.10 -21.35 -11.66
CA GLY A 316 12.34 -21.84 -11.07
C GLY A 316 13.41 -20.76 -10.85
N GLU A 317 13.07 -19.48 -10.99
CA GLU A 317 13.97 -18.37 -10.63
C GLU A 317 14.42 -18.48 -9.17
N ILE A 318 15.73 -18.39 -8.94
CA ILE A 318 16.33 -18.33 -7.61
C ILE A 318 16.49 -16.86 -7.21
N VAL A 319 15.76 -16.46 -6.17
CA VAL A 319 15.85 -15.11 -5.61
C VAL A 319 16.49 -15.17 -4.22
N ASN A 320 17.44 -14.25 -4.00
CA ASN A 320 18.22 -14.09 -2.78
C ASN A 320 17.84 -12.80 -2.04
N SER A 321 18.25 -12.69 -0.78
CA SER A 321 18.25 -11.40 -0.06
C SER A 321 19.35 -10.50 -0.61
N ASN A 322 19.06 -9.22 -0.81
CA ASN A 322 20.00 -8.23 -1.34
C ASN A 322 19.86 -6.90 -0.58
N THR A 323 20.88 -6.05 -0.68
CA THR A 323 20.79 -4.66 -0.21
C THR A 323 19.92 -3.81 -1.14
N LEU A 324 19.39 -2.70 -0.61
CA LEU A 324 18.76 -1.65 -1.41
C LEU A 324 19.70 -1.08 -2.49
N GLY A 325 21.02 -1.02 -2.22
CA GLY A 325 22.00 -0.51 -3.19
C GLY A 325 22.23 -1.43 -4.38
N GLU A 326 22.13 -2.74 -4.19
CA GLU A 326 22.25 -3.71 -5.29
C GLU A 326 20.99 -3.70 -6.16
N LEU A 327 19.79 -3.55 -5.59
CA LEU A 327 18.57 -3.35 -6.38
C LEU A 327 18.64 -2.06 -7.21
N GLU A 328 19.05 -0.93 -6.61
CA GLU A 328 19.19 0.34 -7.34
C GLU A 328 20.21 0.25 -8.47
N LYS A 329 21.25 -0.57 -8.32
CA LYS A 329 22.24 -0.88 -9.36
C LYS A 329 21.66 -1.76 -10.46
N GLU A 330 20.89 -2.79 -10.13
CA GLU A 330 20.20 -3.65 -11.11
C GLU A 330 19.19 -2.83 -11.93
N LEU A 331 18.30 -2.09 -11.27
CA LEU A 331 17.26 -1.28 -11.92
C LEU A 331 17.83 -0.09 -12.72
N THR A 332 19.05 0.36 -12.40
CA THR A 332 19.78 1.36 -13.21
C THR A 332 20.07 0.86 -14.63
N SER A 333 20.16 -0.45 -14.88
CA SER A 333 20.29 -1.01 -16.23
C SER A 333 19.06 -0.77 -17.12
N PHE A 334 17.87 -0.63 -16.51
CA PHE A 334 16.60 -0.42 -17.21
C PHE A 334 16.18 1.06 -17.26
N TYR A 335 16.48 1.84 -16.21
CA TYR A 335 15.89 3.16 -16.00
C TYR A 335 16.89 4.31 -15.77
N LYS A 336 18.21 4.03 -15.71
CA LYS A 336 19.32 4.99 -15.44
C LYS A 336 19.19 5.78 -14.13
N ASP A 337 20.09 5.52 -13.17
CA ASP A 337 20.12 6.17 -11.84
C ASP A 337 18.79 6.03 -11.08
N PHE A 338 18.38 4.77 -10.91
CA PHE A 338 17.17 4.42 -10.19
C PHE A 338 17.36 4.63 -8.67
N LYS A 339 16.37 5.22 -8.00
CA LYS A 339 16.31 5.35 -6.53
C LYS A 339 14.94 4.94 -6.00
N VAL A 340 14.89 4.02 -5.03
CA VAL A 340 13.60 3.63 -4.41
C VAL A 340 13.19 4.62 -3.30
N PHE A 341 14.15 4.99 -2.44
CA PHE A 341 13.92 5.71 -1.18
C PHE A 341 14.93 6.85 -0.97
N PRO A 342 14.67 7.81 -0.05
CA PRO A 342 15.65 8.79 0.40
C PRO A 342 17.01 8.22 0.85
N TYR A 343 18.05 9.05 0.86
CA TYR A 343 19.45 8.64 1.00
C TYR A 343 19.80 7.93 2.32
N TYR A 344 19.05 8.20 3.40
CA TYR A 344 19.33 7.69 4.74
C TYR A 344 18.93 6.21 4.95
N CYS A 345 18.13 5.63 4.05
CA CYS A 345 17.90 4.18 4.00
C CYS A 345 19.20 3.46 3.60
N PRO A 346 19.71 2.47 4.38
CA PRO A 346 21.00 1.84 4.11
C PRO A 346 21.13 1.22 2.72
N ARG A 347 22.23 1.50 2.03
CA ARG A 347 22.56 0.91 0.71
C ARG A 347 23.52 -0.28 0.75
N LYS A 348 24.18 -0.54 1.88
CA LYS A 348 25.31 -1.50 1.99
C LYS A 348 25.13 -2.62 3.01
N ALA A 349 24.13 -2.53 3.90
CA ALA A 349 23.92 -3.51 4.96
C ALA A 349 22.72 -4.39 4.63
N ILE A 350 22.92 -5.70 4.61
CA ILE A 350 21.83 -6.66 4.87
C ILE A 350 21.87 -6.89 6.37
N GLN A 351 21.01 -6.20 7.14
CA GLN A 351 20.87 -6.47 8.58
C GLN A 351 20.04 -7.74 8.78
N SER A 352 20.64 -8.89 8.51
CA SER A 352 20.08 -10.19 8.86
C SER A 352 20.21 -10.43 10.37
N VAL A 353 19.08 -10.45 11.07
CA VAL A 353 19.03 -10.98 12.44
C VAL A 353 19.09 -12.49 12.35
N GLU A 354 20.25 -13.07 12.69
CA GLU A 354 20.36 -14.49 13.03
C GLU A 354 19.56 -14.72 14.32
N GLN A 355 18.44 -15.44 14.22
CA GLN A 355 17.72 -15.96 15.38
C GLN A 355 18.28 -17.34 15.71
N ASP A 356 19.26 -17.40 16.62
CA ASP A 356 19.61 -18.65 17.29
C ASP A 356 18.37 -19.23 18.00
N GLU A 357 18.25 -20.57 18.08
CA GLU A 357 17.15 -21.31 18.74
C GLU A 357 16.90 -20.94 20.23
N THR A 358 17.75 -20.08 20.80
CA THR A 358 17.67 -19.60 22.19
C THR A 358 17.08 -18.18 22.33
N GLY A 359 16.65 -17.55 21.23
CA GLY A 359 15.90 -16.29 21.27
C GLY A 359 16.71 -15.05 21.72
N ARG A 360 18.04 -15.09 21.59
CA ARG A 360 18.93 -13.95 21.88
C ARG A 360 19.51 -13.35 20.60
N ASN A 361 19.18 -12.09 20.33
CA ASN A 361 19.81 -11.33 19.26
C ASN A 361 21.34 -11.29 19.45
N ARG A 362 22.08 -11.66 18.40
CA ARG A 362 23.50 -11.34 18.25
C ARG A 362 23.70 -10.55 16.98
N GLU A 363 24.22 -9.35 17.14
CA GLU A 363 24.49 -8.43 16.04
C GLU A 363 25.83 -8.77 15.40
N ARG A 364 25.83 -9.10 14.10
CA ARG A 364 27.04 -9.25 13.29
C ARG A 364 26.92 -8.47 12.00
N VAL A 365 27.51 -7.26 11.99
CA VAL A 365 27.71 -6.49 10.76
C VAL A 365 28.79 -7.17 9.93
N LEU A 366 28.39 -7.87 8.86
CA LEU A 366 29.32 -8.41 7.87
C LEU A 366 29.69 -7.33 6.86
N GLU A 367 30.75 -6.58 7.15
CA GLU A 367 31.34 -5.66 6.17
C GLU A 367 32.00 -6.44 5.01
N GLY A 368 31.53 -6.21 3.79
CA GLY A 368 32.02 -6.84 2.56
C GLY A 368 33.42 -6.36 2.12
N GLY A 369 34.46 -6.72 2.89
CA GLY A 369 35.85 -6.43 2.57
C GLY A 369 36.41 -7.28 1.41
N ALA A 370 37.10 -6.66 0.46
CA ALA A 370 37.65 -7.34 -0.71
C ALA A 370 38.84 -8.26 -0.35
N GLY A 371 38.68 -9.57 -0.55
CA GLY A 371 39.67 -10.59 -0.19
C GLY A 371 40.95 -10.55 -1.04
N GLN A 372 42.04 -10.05 -0.46
CA GLN A 372 43.37 -10.03 -1.09
C GLN A 372 44.03 -11.42 -1.05
N LYS A 373 44.41 -11.98 -2.20
CA LYS A 373 45.04 -13.31 -2.29
C LYS A 373 46.38 -13.38 -1.53
N ARG A 374 46.48 -14.31 -0.58
CA ARG A 374 47.77 -14.88 -0.11
C ARG A 374 47.69 -16.39 -0.01
N SER A 375 48.75 -17.06 -0.45
CA SER A 375 48.89 -18.52 -0.46
C SER A 375 49.60 -19.01 0.81
N GLY A 376 49.04 -20.02 1.48
CA GLY A 376 49.72 -20.75 2.56
C GLY A 376 49.22 -22.20 2.60
N LYS A 377 50.12 -23.17 2.45
CA LYS A 377 49.80 -24.59 2.65
C LYS A 377 49.93 -24.92 4.13
N GLY A 378 48.85 -25.41 4.75
CA GLY A 378 48.86 -25.95 6.11
C GLY A 378 47.85 -27.09 6.19
N SER A 379 48.30 -28.28 6.58
CA SER A 379 47.43 -29.46 6.68
C SER A 379 46.67 -29.44 8.00
N MET A 380 45.35 -29.63 7.95
CA MET A 380 44.59 -30.03 9.13
C MET A 380 43.50 -31.04 8.74
N ARG A 381 43.25 -31.98 9.66
CA ARG A 381 42.57 -33.25 9.41
C ARG A 381 41.11 -33.13 9.78
N TRP A 382 40.23 -33.02 8.78
CA TRP A 382 38.78 -33.03 9.02
C TRP A 382 38.34 -34.36 9.66
N ARG A 383 37.49 -34.24 10.69
CA ARG A 383 36.80 -35.36 11.31
C ARG A 383 35.39 -35.43 10.73
N GLU A 384 35.03 -36.57 10.19
CA GLU A 384 33.74 -36.79 9.55
C GLU A 384 32.66 -37.05 10.63
N GLU A 385 32.00 -35.97 11.08
CA GLU A 385 30.89 -36.09 12.03
C GLU A 385 29.57 -36.30 11.27
N ARG A 386 28.88 -37.38 11.63
CA ARG A 386 27.73 -37.90 10.87
C ARG A 386 26.47 -37.10 11.18
N SER A 387 25.83 -36.58 10.13
CA SER A 387 24.48 -36.03 10.22
C SER A 387 23.51 -37.08 10.80
N MET A 388 22.88 -36.76 11.93
CA MET A 388 21.80 -37.56 12.50
C MET A 388 20.48 -37.21 11.81
N LYS A 389 20.10 -38.00 10.79
CA LYS A 389 18.79 -37.88 10.15
C LYS A 389 17.67 -38.17 11.15
N MET A 390 16.87 -37.16 11.51
CA MET A 390 15.59 -37.37 12.18
C MET A 390 14.49 -37.64 11.15
N VAL A 391 13.66 -38.64 11.43
CA VAL A 391 12.57 -39.08 10.53
C VAL A 391 11.23 -38.93 11.26
N ARG A 392 10.30 -38.17 10.68
CA ARG A 392 8.88 -38.19 11.09
C ARG A 392 8.12 -39.23 10.27
N ARG A 393 7.18 -39.92 10.90
CA ARG A 393 6.36 -40.98 10.27
C ARG A 393 4.91 -40.52 10.13
N THR A 394 4.44 -40.38 8.89
CA THR A 394 3.05 -40.00 8.56
C THR A 394 2.53 -40.91 7.45
N GLY A 395 1.92 -42.04 7.82
CA GLY A 395 1.63 -43.13 6.89
C GLY A 395 2.88 -43.95 6.53
N ASP A 396 2.80 -44.68 5.41
CA ASP A 396 3.81 -45.66 4.97
C ASP A 396 4.77 -45.13 3.88
N GLU A 397 4.78 -43.82 3.61
CA GLU A 397 5.83 -43.18 2.81
C GLU A 397 6.86 -42.47 3.70
N LEU A 398 8.14 -42.77 3.48
CA LEU A 398 9.26 -42.00 4.00
C LEU A 398 9.51 -40.79 3.09
N LYS A 399 9.34 -39.58 3.61
CA LYS A 399 9.79 -38.35 2.96
C LYS A 399 10.98 -37.77 3.72
N GLU A 400 11.99 -37.41 2.96
CA GLU A 400 13.17 -36.68 3.42
C GLU A 400 12.84 -35.19 3.32
N CYS A 401 12.95 -34.47 4.45
CA CYS A 401 12.59 -33.05 4.52
C CYS A 401 13.86 -32.20 4.58
N ASP A 402 13.98 -31.22 3.68
CA ASP A 402 15.00 -30.18 3.75
C ASP A 402 14.62 -29.09 4.76
N GLU A 403 15.62 -28.39 5.31
CA GLU A 403 15.45 -27.37 6.37
C GLU A 403 14.78 -26.06 5.89
N GLU A 404 14.33 -25.96 4.64
CA GLU A 404 13.66 -24.76 4.06
C GLU A 404 12.11 -24.75 4.14
N ASP A 405 11.48 -25.79 4.72
CA ASP A 405 10.02 -25.98 4.65
C ASP A 405 9.19 -25.53 5.86
N GLU A 406 9.79 -24.95 6.92
CA GLU A 406 9.04 -24.35 8.03
C GLU A 406 8.49 -22.93 7.69
N CYS A 407 7.79 -22.83 6.56
CA CYS A 407 7.15 -21.61 6.05
C CYS A 407 5.81 -21.90 5.38
N ASP A 408 4.89 -22.50 6.14
CA ASP A 408 3.44 -22.43 5.87
C ASP A 408 3.03 -20.95 5.86
N CYS A 409 2.85 -20.41 4.66
CA CYS A 409 2.39 -19.05 4.40
C CYS A 409 1.18 -19.06 3.46
N ASP A 410 0.38 -20.13 3.51
CA ASP A 410 -0.74 -20.40 2.60
C ASP A 410 -1.92 -19.45 2.79
N CYS A 411 -1.77 -18.28 2.16
CA CYS A 411 -2.90 -17.43 1.77
C CYS A 411 -3.59 -17.95 0.48
N ASP A 412 -3.08 -19.00 -0.16
CA ASP A 412 -3.48 -19.44 -1.51
C ASP A 412 -4.45 -20.65 -1.55
N GLU A 413 -4.76 -21.28 -0.42
CA GLU A 413 -5.69 -22.42 -0.32
C GLU A 413 -7.17 -22.01 -0.14
N LYS A 414 -7.85 -21.71 -1.27
CA LYS A 414 -9.17 -22.27 -1.67
C LYS A 414 -9.77 -21.62 -2.94
#